data_AF-A0A9Q6F3X4-F1
#
_entry.id   AF-A0A9Q6F3X4-F1
#
_cell.length_a   1.000
_cell.length_b   1.000
_cell.length_c   1.000
_cell.angle_alpha   90.00
_cell.angle_beta   90.00
_cell.angle_gamma   90.00
#
_symmetry.space_group_name_H-M   'P 1'
#
loop_
_entity.id
_entity.type
_entity.pdbx_description
1 polymer ?
#
loop_
_entity_poly.entity_id
_entity_poly.type
_entity_poly.pdbx_seq_one_letter_code
_entity_poly.pdbx_strand_id
1 'polypeptide(L)'
;MRKMNEDFLLRKINEALLIMQIVFPIAGIFLTIMTIWLANTNQVNDIELYVIAGFSYGIFFFLLPLGIYIFRKKILLKKLKK
;
A
#
# COMPACT_ATOMS: atom_id res chain seq x y z
N MET A 1 32.35 -4.08 10.50
CA MET A 1 31.67 -4.48 9.24
C MET A 1 30.22 -4.92 9.43
N ARG A 2 29.87 -5.78 10.40
CA ARG A 2 28.48 -6.27 10.60
C ARG A 2 27.42 -5.17 10.75
N LYS A 3 27.66 -4.18 11.63
CA LYS A 3 26.76 -3.00 11.83
C LYS A 3 26.53 -2.18 10.56
N MET A 4 27.58 -1.96 9.77
CA MET A 4 27.50 -1.20 8.51
C MET A 4 26.60 -1.91 7.47
N ASN A 5 26.58 -3.24 7.49
CA ASN A 5 25.70 -4.03 6.61
C ASN A 5 24.24 -3.99 7.10
N GLU A 6 24.02 -4.02 8.42
CA GLU A 6 22.68 -3.90 9.01
C GLU A 6 22.04 -2.54 8.74
N ASP A 7 22.78 -1.44 8.90
CA ASP A 7 22.29 -0.09 8.62
C ASP A 7 21.96 0.11 7.14
N PHE A 8 22.79 -0.44 6.25
CA PHE A 8 22.54 -0.44 4.81
C PHE A 8 21.24 -1.19 4.46
N LEU A 9 21.05 -2.39 5.01
CA LEU A 9 19.83 -3.18 4.81
C LEU A 9 18.60 -2.45 5.36
N LEU A 10 18.67 -1.86 6.55
CA LEU A 10 17.58 -1.10 7.14
C LEU A 10 17.20 0.13 6.30
N ARG A 11 18.18 0.82 5.70
CA ARG A 11 17.92 1.92 4.75
C ARG A 11 17.23 1.43 3.48
N LYS A 12 17.69 0.31 2.90
CA LYS A 12 17.06 -0.28 1.71
C LYS A 12 15.63 -0.74 1.97
N ILE A 13 15.37 -1.36 3.13
CA ILE A 13 14.02 -1.71 3.56
C ILE A 13 13.16 -0.45 3.71
N ASN A 14 13.69 0.62 4.31
CA ASN A 14 12.97 1.88 4.46
C ASN A 14 12.59 2.51 3.11
N GLU A 15 13.51 2.52 2.15
CA GLU A 15 13.28 2.99 0.76
C GLU A 15 12.16 2.18 0.09
N ALA A 16 12.25 0.85 0.13
CA ALA A 16 11.22 -0.03 -0.45
C ALA A 16 9.84 0.18 0.18
N LEU A 17 9.78 0.31 1.52
CA LEU A 17 8.53 0.56 2.24
C LEU A 17 7.95 1.95 1.96
N LEU A 18 8.79 2.95 1.67
CA LEU A 18 8.35 4.26 1.22
C LEU A 18 7.73 4.20 -0.17
N ILE A 19 8.36 3.48 -1.11
CA ILE A 19 7.83 3.30 -2.46
C ILE A 19 6.48 2.57 -2.40
N MET A 20 6.38 1.47 -1.64
CA MET A 20 5.12 0.74 -1.49
C MET A 20 3.99 1.62 -0.94
N GLN A 21 4.28 2.53 -0.01
CA GLN A 21 3.28 3.46 0.53
C GLN A 21 2.70 4.43 -0.50
N ILE A 22 3.42 4.70 -1.59
CA ILE A 22 2.98 5.61 -2.65
C ILE A 22 2.34 4.82 -3.79
N VAL A 23 2.99 3.73 -4.21
CA VAL A 23 2.54 2.93 -5.36
C VAL A 23 1.21 2.23 -5.09
N PHE A 24 1.00 1.71 -3.87
CA PHE A 24 -0.23 0.99 -3.55
C PHE A 24 -1.47 1.89 -3.62
N PRO A 25 -1.52 3.07 -2.97
CA PRO A 25 -2.68 3.96 -3.11
C PRO A 25 -2.94 4.38 -4.57
N ILE A 26 -1.89 4.66 -5.34
CA ILE A 26 -2.03 5.01 -6.77
C ILE A 26 -2.66 3.84 -7.54
N ALA A 27 -2.16 2.62 -7.34
CA ALA A 27 -2.71 1.41 -7.96
C ALA A 27 -4.17 1.17 -7.53
N GLY A 28 -4.50 1.39 -6.25
CA GLY A 28 -5.85 1.26 -5.73
C GLY A 28 -6.84 2.23 -6.37
N ILE A 29 -6.46 3.50 -6.54
CA ILE A 29 -7.27 4.51 -7.24
C ILE A 29 -7.49 4.07 -8.70
N PHE A 30 -6.42 3.67 -9.38
CA PHE A 30 -6.49 3.24 -10.78
C PHE A 30 -7.42 2.04 -10.95
N LEU A 31 -7.28 1.01 -10.11
CA LEU A 31 -8.14 -0.17 -10.15
C LEU A 31 -9.59 0.17 -9.83
N THR A 32 -9.84 1.07 -8.87
CA THR A 32 -11.20 1.52 -8.56
C THR A 32 -11.87 2.16 -9.77
N ILE A 33 -11.16 3.06 -10.48
CA ILE A 33 -11.66 3.69 -11.71
C ILE A 33 -11.94 2.64 -12.78
N MET A 34 -11.00 1.70 -13.00
CA MET A 34 -11.15 0.66 -14.01
C MET A 34 -12.31 -0.28 -13.71
N THR A 35 -12.52 -0.65 -12.45
CA THR A 35 -13.65 -1.49 -12.03
C THR A 35 -14.99 -0.77 -12.26
N ILE A 36 -15.09 0.51 -11.91
CA ILE A 36 -16.30 1.31 -12.19
C ILE A 36 -16.53 1.42 -13.70
N TRP A 37 -15.48 1.70 -14.48
CA TRP A 37 -15.58 1.81 -15.94
C TRP A 37 -16.04 0.49 -16.56
N LEU A 38 -15.40 -0.63 -16.20
CA LEU A 38 -15.74 -1.95 -16.71
C LEU A 38 -17.18 -2.33 -16.36
N ALA A 39 -17.61 -2.07 -15.13
CA ALA A 39 -18.95 -2.41 -14.70
C ALA A 39 -20.02 -1.56 -15.43
N ASN A 40 -19.75 -0.26 -15.66
CA ASN A 40 -20.60 0.60 -16.49
C ASN A 40 -20.66 0.10 -17.95
N THR A 41 -19.54 -0.29 -18.55
CA THR A 41 -19.53 -0.79 -19.95
C THR A 41 -20.32 -2.08 -20.13
N ASN A 42 -20.37 -2.92 -19.10
CA ASN A 42 -21.09 -4.19 -19.14
C ASN A 42 -22.49 -4.11 -18.52
N GLN A 43 -22.97 -2.91 -18.17
CA GLN A 43 -24.27 -2.68 -17.51
C GLN A 43 -24.46 -3.52 -16.22
N VAL A 44 -23.37 -3.80 -15.52
CA VAL A 44 -23.39 -4.58 -14.27
C VAL A 44 -23.87 -3.68 -13.15
N ASN A 45 -25.12 -3.89 -12.73
CA ASN A 45 -25.74 -3.22 -11.60
C ASN A 45 -25.81 -4.15 -10.37
N ASP A 46 -24.69 -4.77 -10.03
CA ASP A 46 -24.57 -5.61 -8.84
C ASP A 46 -23.87 -4.82 -7.72
N ILE A 47 -24.67 -4.33 -6.76
CA ILE A 47 -24.19 -3.58 -5.59
C ILE A 47 -23.21 -4.42 -4.75
N GLU A 48 -23.42 -5.74 -4.64
CA GLU A 48 -22.56 -6.59 -3.83
C GLU A 48 -21.14 -6.64 -4.40
N LEU A 49 -21.03 -6.69 -5.73
CA LEU A 49 -19.74 -6.66 -6.41
C LEU A 49 -18.95 -5.37 -6.11
N TYR A 50 -19.61 -4.21 -6.14
CA TYR A 50 -18.96 -2.93 -5.82
C TYR A 50 -18.54 -2.83 -4.36
N VAL A 51 -19.36 -3.34 -3.44
CA VAL A 51 -19.04 -3.35 -2.00
C VAL A 51 -17.83 -4.24 -1.73
N ILE A 52 -17.80 -5.45 -2.31
CA ILE A 52 -16.70 -6.39 -2.14
C ILE A 52 -15.40 -5.85 -2.77
N ALA A 53 -15.49 -5.33 -4.00
CA ALA A 53 -14.34 -4.72 -4.68
C ALA A 53 -13.83 -3.49 -3.91
N GLY A 54 -14.72 -2.58 -3.51
CA GLY A 54 -14.37 -1.39 -2.74
C GLY A 54 -13.73 -1.72 -1.39
N PHE A 55 -14.28 -2.69 -0.66
CA PHE A 55 -13.73 -3.12 0.63
C PHE A 55 -12.37 -3.79 0.47
N SER A 56 -12.22 -4.71 -0.48
CA SER A 56 -10.95 -5.38 -0.75
C SER A 56 -9.88 -4.39 -1.20
N TYR A 57 -10.19 -3.45 -2.09
CA TYR A 57 -9.25 -2.42 -2.50
C TYR A 57 -8.89 -1.48 -1.36
N GLY A 58 -9.87 -1.09 -0.54
CA GLY A 58 -9.67 -0.28 0.67
C GLY A 58 -8.65 -0.92 1.62
N ILE A 59 -8.78 -2.22 1.86
CA ILE A 59 -7.84 -2.94 2.73
C ILE A 59 -6.45 -3.01 2.09
N PHE A 60 -6.36 -3.54 0.87
CA PHE A 60 -5.06 -3.86 0.27
C PHE A 60 -4.29 -2.62 -0.15
N PHE A 61 -4.94 -1.62 -0.73
CA PHE A 61 -4.27 -0.46 -1.32
C PHE A 61 -4.21 0.77 -0.41
N PHE A 62 -4.92 0.77 0.73
CA PHE A 62 -4.91 1.91 1.65
C PHE A 62 -4.58 1.51 3.09
N LEU A 63 -5.26 0.51 3.68
CA LEU A 63 -4.99 0.11 5.06
C LEU A 63 -3.61 -0.55 5.22
N LEU A 64 -3.19 -1.43 4.30
CA LEU A 64 -1.85 -2.02 4.35
C LEU A 64 -0.75 -0.94 4.26
N PRO A 65 -0.74 -0.02 3.27
CA PRO A 65 0.18 1.12 3.25
C PRO A 65 0.18 1.96 4.53
N LEU A 66 -1.00 2.20 5.11
CA LEU A 66 -1.10 2.92 6.38
C LEU A 66 -0.41 2.16 7.52
N GLY A 67 -0.60 0.84 7.61
CA GLY A 67 0.11 -0.02 8.55
C GLY A 67 1.64 0.04 8.37
N ILE A 68 2.10 0.00 7.11
CA ILE A 68 3.53 0.15 6.77
C ILE A 68 4.03 1.53 7.20
N TYR A 69 3.27 2.60 7.00
CA TYR A 69 3.64 3.94 7.45
C TYR A 69 3.85 4.00 8.97
N ILE A 70 2.91 3.45 9.73
CA ILE A 70 2.99 3.38 11.19
C ILE A 70 4.22 2.58 11.63
N PHE A 71 4.45 1.40 11.03
CA PHE A 71 5.62 0.56 11.31
C PHE A 71 6.93 1.30 11.04
N ARG A 72 7.05 1.95 9.87
CA ARG A 72 8.24 2.68 9.46
C ARG A 72 8.55 3.81 10.45
N LYS A 73 7.53 4.59 10.82
CA LYS A 73 7.68 5.74 11.71
C LYS A 73 7.99 5.34 13.16
N LYS A 74 7.32 4.31 13.68
CA LYS A 74 7.44 3.92 15.10
C LYS A 74 8.63 2.99 15.37
N ILE A 75 9.00 2.13 14.43
CA ILE A 75 9.99 1.06 14.66
C ILE A 75 11.23 1.28 13.80
N LEU A 76 11.08 1.31 12.47
CA LEU A 76 12.22 1.30 11.55
C LEU A 76 13.11 2.54 11.68
N LEU A 77 12.51 3.73 11.68
CA LEU A 77 13.25 4.99 11.82
C LEU A 77 13.87 5.17 13.21
N LYS A 78 13.30 4.56 14.26
CA LYS A 78 13.93 4.54 15.59
C LYS A 78 15.19 3.68 15.60
N LYS A 79 15.19 2.55 14.88
CA LYS A 79 16.38 1.68 14.76
C LYS A 79 17.49 2.34 13.95
N LEU A 80 17.16 3.12 12.92
CA LEU A 80 18.13 3.84 12.07
C LEU A 80 18.76 5.08 12.73
N LYS A 81 18.11 5.65 13.76
CA LYS A 81 18.60 6.82 14.51
C LYS A 81 19.47 6.45 15.72
N LYS A 82 19.59 5.16 16.04
CA LYS A 82 20.29 4.64 17.20
C LYS A 82 21.69 4.19 16.80
#